data_AF-A0A0F9SIL4-F1
#
_entry.id   AF-A0A0F9SIL4-F1
#
_cell.length_a   1.000
_cell.length_b   1.000
_cell.length_c   1.000
_cell.angle_alpha   90.00
_cell.angle_beta   90.00
_cell.angle_gamma   90.00
#
_symmetry.space_group_name_H-M   'P 1'
#
loop_
_entity.id
_entity.type
_entity.pdbx_description
1 polymer ?
#
loop_
_entity_poly.entity_id
_entity_poly.type
_entity_poly.pdbx_seq_one_letter_code
_entity_poly.pdbx_strand_id
1 'polypeptide(L)'
;MARHPLALAGTYRSQSPNASADFTMNWYPELIETGAGKSNLVLYPTPGLKLFVALTGASVRGIHTINARTFAVAGAKLYEIFADGTKVLRGTVTGDSLPVSMAASPTQLLISSGGRAHVLNLITNGLTKIASGTLTNVSMVEYVDGFFLALIKDSQTFRISTVVDATSWPALQIITVSVFPDNIVGFKADHRELWLFGITKSVVYFDSGSAQIFDVIPGAIIEKGMVATHSPARLDNTLFWLGGDERGAAMVWRAAGYTPQRVSNHAIEFAMQGYTTINDAIGYSYQDQGHSFYVLLFPTASATWVFDVASNMWHERAFLNLGVFEAHHSRNHTFNFGKHLVGDWKSNKVYEMSISIFDDDGSAIRRVRRAPHISRESNWDFHHELHVALEMGVGPTPPLLDGEGNPRDPMMGLRWSDDGGHTWSNTHNRGVGKAGEYSKRARWLRLGRSRDRIYEISASDAVPWRIIDAYLDLTPGNGA
;
A
#
# COMPACT_ATOMS: atom_id res chain seq x y z
N MET A 1 -22.42 -28.20 -12.51
CA MET A 1 -21.53 -27.04 -12.28
C MET A 1 -21.35 -26.80 -10.79
N ALA A 2 -20.12 -26.97 -10.30
CA ALA A 2 -19.75 -26.75 -8.91
C ALA A 2 -19.17 -25.34 -8.75
N ARG A 3 -19.17 -24.85 -7.50
CA ARG A 3 -18.54 -23.58 -7.15
C ARG A 3 -17.02 -23.68 -7.27
N HIS A 4 -16.39 -22.62 -7.76
CA HIS A 4 -14.96 -22.57 -8.03
C HIS A 4 -14.29 -21.47 -7.19
N PRO A 5 -13.12 -21.73 -6.57
CA PRO A 5 -12.43 -20.79 -5.68
C PRO A 5 -11.75 -19.58 -6.37
N LEU A 6 -12.13 -19.25 -7.61
CA LEU A 6 -11.51 -18.17 -8.37
C LEU A 6 -11.69 -16.82 -7.66
N ALA A 7 -12.83 -16.61 -7.00
CA ALA A 7 -13.18 -15.35 -6.34
C ALA A 7 -12.84 -15.32 -4.83
N LEU A 8 -12.14 -16.33 -4.29
CA LEU A 8 -12.12 -16.60 -2.85
C LEU A 8 -10.79 -16.33 -2.12
N ALA A 9 -9.84 -15.60 -2.70
CA ALA A 9 -8.55 -15.40 -2.03
C ALA A 9 -7.81 -14.11 -2.40
N GLY A 10 -6.96 -13.69 -1.45
CA GLY A 10 -5.85 -12.77 -1.70
C GLY A 10 -4.72 -13.43 -2.48
N THR A 11 -3.57 -12.77 -2.50
CA THR A 11 -2.34 -13.27 -3.15
C THR A 11 -1.59 -14.22 -2.22
N TYR A 12 -1.19 -15.39 -2.74
CA TYR A 12 -0.34 -16.37 -2.07
C TYR A 12 0.43 -17.16 -3.13
N ARG A 13 1.62 -16.67 -3.48
CA ARG A 13 2.53 -17.37 -4.39
C ARG A 13 3.56 -18.14 -3.57
N SER A 14 3.38 -19.45 -3.49
CA SER A 14 4.30 -20.33 -2.76
C SER A 14 5.68 -20.35 -3.44
N GLN A 15 6.71 -20.79 -2.69
CA GLN A 15 8.07 -20.97 -3.21
C GLN A 15 8.10 -21.90 -4.43
N SER A 16 7.21 -22.88 -4.43
CA SER A 16 6.92 -23.72 -5.60
C SER A 16 5.53 -23.35 -6.13
N PRO A 17 5.42 -22.84 -7.36
CA PRO A 17 4.13 -22.60 -8.01
C PRO A 17 3.23 -23.83 -7.98
N ASN A 18 3.80 -25.05 -8.05
CA ASN A 18 3.06 -26.32 -7.95
C ASN A 18 2.33 -26.53 -6.62
N ALA A 19 2.75 -25.85 -5.54
CA ALA A 19 2.10 -25.94 -4.24
C ALA A 19 0.94 -24.95 -4.10
N SER A 20 1.11 -23.72 -4.59
CA SER A 20 0.04 -22.73 -4.75
C SER A 20 0.55 -21.58 -5.61
N ALA A 21 -0.25 -21.20 -6.60
CA ALA A 21 -0.01 -20.08 -7.49
C ALA A 21 -1.08 -18.96 -7.35
N ASP A 22 -1.76 -18.90 -6.21
CA ASP A 22 -2.81 -17.91 -5.95
C ASP A 22 -2.25 -16.48 -6.07
N PHE A 23 -2.95 -15.64 -6.82
CA PHE A 23 -2.47 -14.31 -7.10
C PHE A 23 -3.63 -13.37 -7.33
N THR A 24 -3.60 -12.20 -6.69
CA THR A 24 -4.63 -11.17 -6.80
C THR A 24 -3.95 -9.82 -6.91
N MET A 25 -4.14 -9.14 -8.04
CA MET A 25 -3.53 -7.85 -8.36
C MET A 25 -4.58 -6.87 -8.90
N ASN A 26 -4.57 -5.65 -8.37
CA ASN A 26 -5.53 -4.57 -8.69
C ASN A 26 -7.01 -4.95 -8.45
N TRP A 27 -7.22 -5.98 -7.63
CA TRP A 27 -8.46 -6.35 -6.96
C TRP A 27 -8.16 -6.53 -5.47
N TYR A 28 -9.16 -6.36 -4.63
CA TYR A 28 -9.09 -6.73 -3.21
C TYR A 28 -10.29 -7.60 -2.83
N PRO A 29 -10.09 -8.61 -1.96
CA PRO A 29 -11.17 -9.43 -1.44
C PRO A 29 -11.94 -8.70 -0.33
N GLU A 30 -13.27 -8.82 -0.35
CA GLU A 30 -14.17 -8.34 0.70
C GLU A 30 -15.07 -9.47 1.17
N LEU A 31 -15.22 -9.63 2.48
CA LEU A 31 -16.12 -10.61 3.10
C LEU A 31 -17.56 -10.11 3.04
N ILE A 32 -18.49 -10.94 2.56
CA ILE A 32 -19.91 -10.63 2.66
C ILE A 32 -20.38 -10.92 4.09
N GLU A 33 -20.48 -9.87 4.90
CA GLU A 33 -20.75 -9.95 6.34
C GLU A 33 -22.12 -10.56 6.69
N THR A 34 -23.09 -10.52 5.76
CA THR A 34 -24.42 -11.12 6.00
C THR A 34 -24.38 -12.65 6.08
N GLY A 35 -23.34 -13.30 5.56
CA GLY A 35 -23.23 -14.77 5.48
C GLY A 35 -24.24 -15.45 4.54
N ALA A 36 -25.25 -14.72 4.04
CA ALA A 36 -26.29 -15.22 3.12
C ALA A 36 -26.12 -14.72 1.68
N GLY A 37 -24.98 -14.09 1.38
CA GLY A 37 -24.64 -13.66 0.03
C GLY A 37 -24.46 -14.83 -0.94
N LYS A 38 -24.49 -14.55 -2.25
CA LYS A 38 -24.21 -15.55 -3.29
C LYS A 38 -22.83 -16.20 -3.16
N SER A 39 -21.91 -15.50 -2.48
CA SER A 39 -20.55 -15.91 -2.18
C SER A 39 -20.21 -15.52 -0.73
N ASN A 40 -19.15 -16.11 -0.17
CA ASN A 40 -18.57 -15.66 1.09
C ASN A 40 -17.63 -14.45 0.87
N LEU A 41 -16.95 -14.39 -0.28
CA LEU A 41 -16.00 -13.33 -0.66
C LEU A 41 -16.31 -12.76 -2.04
N VAL A 42 -16.12 -11.47 -2.23
CA VAL A 42 -16.24 -10.78 -3.52
C VAL A 42 -14.92 -10.09 -3.82
N LEU A 43 -14.50 -10.05 -5.09
CA LEU A 43 -13.36 -9.23 -5.50
C LEU A 43 -13.87 -7.89 -6.05
N TYR A 44 -13.49 -6.81 -5.38
CA TYR A 44 -13.77 -5.45 -5.82
C TYR A 44 -12.52 -4.81 -6.44
N PRO A 45 -12.70 -3.95 -7.46
CA PRO A 45 -11.56 -3.32 -8.14
C PRO A 45 -10.87 -2.34 -7.20
N THR A 46 -9.54 -2.29 -7.25
CA THR A 46 -8.81 -1.24 -6.52
C THR A 46 -9.13 0.15 -7.09
N PRO A 47 -9.05 1.21 -6.26
CA PRO A 47 -9.17 2.60 -6.70
C PRO A 47 -8.24 2.93 -7.87
N GLY A 48 -8.72 3.76 -8.80
CA GLY A 48 -7.90 4.39 -9.82
C GLY A 48 -7.39 5.77 -9.40
N LEU A 49 -6.57 6.38 -10.26
CA LEU A 49 -5.91 7.66 -10.03
C LEU A 49 -6.35 8.69 -11.06
N LYS A 50 -6.69 9.90 -10.60
CA LYS A 50 -6.95 11.07 -11.46
C LYS A 50 -6.04 12.20 -11.07
N LEU A 51 -5.45 12.91 -12.04
CA LEU A 51 -4.64 14.09 -11.74
C LEU A 51 -5.46 15.13 -10.94
N PHE A 52 -4.99 15.44 -9.72
CA PHE A 52 -5.53 16.53 -8.92
C PHE A 52 -4.72 17.80 -9.12
N VAL A 53 -3.39 17.71 -8.98
CA VAL A 53 -2.48 18.82 -9.25
C VAL A 53 -1.10 18.31 -9.68
N ALA A 54 -0.53 18.93 -10.71
CA ALA A 54 0.87 18.74 -11.07
C ALA A 54 1.73 19.78 -10.34
N LEU A 55 2.68 19.37 -9.51
CA LEU A 55 3.63 20.24 -8.82
C LEU A 55 4.81 20.61 -9.74
N THR A 56 5.88 21.23 -9.23
CA THR A 56 7.14 21.37 -9.99
C THR A 56 8.27 20.70 -9.20
N GLY A 57 9.08 19.89 -9.87
CA GLY A 57 10.13 19.06 -9.25
C GLY A 57 10.06 17.64 -9.81
N ALA A 58 10.79 16.72 -9.19
CA ALA A 58 10.64 15.29 -9.43
C ALA A 58 10.14 14.64 -8.15
N SER A 59 9.22 13.67 -8.25
CA SER A 59 8.79 12.83 -7.13
C SER A 59 8.09 13.59 -5.97
N VAL A 60 6.86 13.23 -5.61
CA VAL A 60 6.15 13.78 -4.44
C VAL A 60 6.57 13.02 -3.17
N ARG A 61 7.59 13.53 -2.48
CA ARG A 61 8.34 12.89 -1.39
C ARG A 61 7.58 12.74 -0.08
N GLY A 62 6.51 13.51 0.09
CA GLY A 62 5.62 13.40 1.23
C GLY A 62 4.46 14.38 1.09
N ILE A 63 3.33 14.02 1.68
CA ILE A 63 2.13 14.86 1.77
C ILE A 63 1.63 14.86 3.22
N HIS A 64 1.19 16.01 3.72
CA HIS A 64 0.69 16.16 5.08
C HIS A 64 -0.43 17.18 5.11
N THR A 65 -1.49 16.88 5.86
CA THR A 65 -2.61 17.80 6.06
C THR A 65 -2.71 18.17 7.53
N ILE A 66 -2.84 19.46 7.79
CA ILE A 66 -3.08 20.03 9.12
C ILE A 66 -4.00 21.24 8.99
N ASN A 67 -4.97 21.40 9.88
CA ASN A 67 -5.91 22.53 9.90
C ASN A 67 -6.58 22.79 8.53
N ALA A 68 -7.04 21.71 7.86
CA ALA A 68 -7.62 21.73 6.50
C ALA A 68 -6.69 22.25 5.38
N ARG A 69 -5.40 22.41 5.65
CA ARG A 69 -4.38 22.81 4.67
C ARG A 69 -3.51 21.62 4.33
N THR A 70 -3.25 21.43 3.05
CA THR A 70 -2.44 20.30 2.56
C THR A 70 -1.11 20.81 2.03
N PHE A 71 -0.02 20.21 2.52
CA PHE A 71 1.34 20.51 2.12
C PHE A 71 1.98 19.28 1.47
N ALA A 72 2.72 19.50 0.40
CA ALA A 72 3.44 18.45 -0.29
C ALA A 72 4.86 18.89 -0.64
N VAL A 73 5.82 17.99 -0.45
CA VAL A 73 7.19 18.20 -0.92
C VAL A 73 7.35 17.48 -2.25
N ALA A 74 7.65 18.21 -3.32
CA ALA A 74 8.03 17.66 -4.62
C ALA A 74 9.48 18.02 -4.93
N GLY A 75 10.34 17.02 -5.09
CA GLY A 75 11.80 17.20 -5.22
C GLY A 75 12.39 17.98 -4.04
N ALA A 76 12.78 19.23 -4.29
CA ALA A 76 13.35 20.14 -3.28
C ALA A 76 12.41 21.31 -2.93
N LYS A 77 11.13 21.26 -3.33
CA LYS A 77 10.17 22.36 -3.17
C LYS A 77 8.99 21.95 -2.29
N LEU A 78 8.64 22.81 -1.35
CA LEU A 78 7.45 22.68 -0.50
C LEU A 78 6.31 23.48 -1.11
N TYR A 79 5.20 22.81 -1.41
CA TYR A 79 3.98 23.41 -1.91
C TYR A 79 2.86 23.33 -0.88
N GLU A 80 2.02 24.35 -0.86
CA GLU A 80 0.66 24.23 -0.34
C GLU A 80 -0.29 24.00 -1.51
N ILE A 81 -1.20 23.04 -1.33
CA ILE A 81 -2.21 22.63 -2.31
C ILE A 81 -3.57 23.07 -1.80
N PHE A 82 -4.36 23.70 -2.67
CA PHE A 82 -5.70 24.18 -2.34
C PHE A 82 -6.79 23.26 -2.92
N ALA A 83 -8.02 23.42 -2.40
CA ALA A 83 -9.16 22.57 -2.75
C ALA A 83 -9.53 22.64 -4.25
N ASP A 84 -9.24 23.75 -4.92
CA ASP A 84 -9.49 23.99 -6.34
C ASP A 84 -8.41 23.39 -7.27
N GLY A 85 -7.42 22.67 -6.71
CA GLY A 85 -6.31 22.10 -7.47
C GLY A 85 -5.20 23.11 -7.80
N THR A 86 -5.28 24.34 -7.28
CA THR A 86 -4.18 25.30 -7.37
C THR A 86 -3.11 25.01 -6.32
N LYS A 87 -1.91 25.60 -6.52
CA LYS A 87 -0.76 25.39 -5.65
C LYS A 87 0.05 26.67 -5.47
N VAL A 88 0.63 26.85 -4.30
CA VAL A 88 1.58 27.94 -4.00
C VAL A 88 2.87 27.35 -3.46
N LEU A 89 4.01 27.83 -3.97
CA LEU A 89 5.33 27.49 -3.45
C LEU A 89 5.53 28.19 -2.10
N ARG A 90 5.81 27.42 -1.04
CA ARG A 90 6.11 27.92 0.31
C ARG A 90 7.61 28.03 0.58
N GLY A 91 8.43 27.36 -0.20
CA GLY A 91 9.88 27.51 -0.17
C GLY A 91 10.60 26.25 -0.65
N THR A 92 11.90 26.20 -0.39
CA THR A 92 12.75 25.07 -0.75
C THR A 92 13.23 24.31 0.48
N VAL A 93 13.21 22.98 0.38
CA VAL A 93 13.81 22.06 1.35
C VAL A 93 15.03 21.39 0.72
N THR A 94 15.83 20.67 1.52
CA THR A 94 17.01 19.96 1.01
C THR A 94 16.58 18.72 0.21
N GLY A 95 17.07 18.55 -1.02
CA GLY A 95 16.70 17.43 -1.91
C GLY A 95 17.66 16.24 -1.82
N ASP A 96 17.15 15.04 -1.57
CA ASP A 96 17.90 13.76 -1.59
C ASP A 96 17.13 12.60 -2.26
N SER A 97 15.98 12.90 -2.88
CA SER A 97 15.06 11.93 -3.51
C SER A 97 14.40 10.90 -2.58
N LEU A 98 14.73 10.90 -1.28
CA LEU A 98 14.14 10.00 -0.29
C LEU A 98 12.82 10.56 0.28
N PRO A 99 11.94 9.76 0.89
CA PRO A 99 10.75 10.28 1.54
C PRO A 99 11.09 11.38 2.56
N VAL A 100 10.21 12.38 2.67
CA VAL A 100 10.31 13.37 3.75
C VAL A 100 9.51 12.90 4.95
N SER A 101 9.95 13.28 6.15
CA SER A 101 9.19 13.12 7.38
C SER A 101 8.63 14.48 7.80
N MET A 102 7.35 14.52 8.17
CA MET A 102 6.64 15.74 8.50
C MET A 102 5.82 15.56 9.77
N ALA A 103 5.94 16.52 10.68
CA ALA A 103 5.21 16.58 11.93
C ALA A 103 4.66 17.99 12.14
N ALA A 104 3.45 18.12 12.66
CA ALA A 104 2.78 19.41 12.79
C ALA A 104 2.29 19.67 14.20
N SER A 105 2.48 20.90 14.67
CA SER A 105 1.73 21.51 15.76
C SER A 105 0.60 22.38 15.18
N PRO A 106 -0.28 22.96 16.00
CA PRO A 106 -1.33 23.86 15.52
C PRO A 106 -0.80 25.08 14.74
N THR A 107 0.44 25.50 14.98
CA THR A 107 1.02 26.74 14.43
C THR A 107 2.25 26.53 13.54
N GLN A 108 2.85 25.33 13.54
CA GLN A 108 4.09 25.05 12.81
C GLN A 108 4.08 23.66 12.18
N LEU A 109 4.69 23.53 11.01
CA LEU A 109 4.96 22.26 10.33
C LEU A 109 6.48 22.05 10.25
N LEU A 110 6.99 21.05 10.95
CA LEU A 110 8.38 20.61 10.91
C LEU A 110 8.57 19.57 9.81
N ILE A 111 9.61 19.75 9.01
CA ILE A 111 9.91 18.92 7.83
C ILE A 111 11.38 18.48 7.90
N SER A 112 11.60 17.18 8.02
CA SER A 112 12.92 16.56 7.83
C SER A 112 13.10 16.13 6.38
N SER A 113 14.19 16.59 5.76
CA SER A 113 14.50 16.32 4.36
C SER A 113 16.01 16.49 4.11
N GLY A 114 16.68 15.51 3.50
CA GLY A 114 18.11 15.62 3.18
C GLY A 114 19.02 15.77 4.40
N GLY A 115 18.67 15.15 5.54
CA GLY A 115 19.41 15.30 6.80
C GLY A 115 19.27 16.68 7.47
N ARG A 116 18.36 17.54 6.97
CA ARG A 116 18.10 18.90 7.46
C ARG A 116 16.65 19.07 7.87
N ALA A 117 16.43 19.90 8.90
CA ALA A 117 15.10 20.23 9.38
C ALA A 117 14.70 21.65 8.95
N HIS A 118 13.44 21.81 8.54
CA HIS A 118 12.85 23.08 8.10
C HIS A 118 11.52 23.27 8.81
N VAL A 119 11.19 24.49 9.19
CA VAL A 119 9.93 24.84 9.89
C VAL A 119 9.16 25.80 9.03
N LEU A 120 7.94 25.40 8.65
CA LEU A 120 6.96 26.31 8.07
C LEU A 120 6.09 26.86 9.21
N ASN A 121 6.08 28.18 9.38
CA ASN A 121 5.10 28.84 10.24
C ASN A 121 3.75 28.84 9.53
N LEU A 122 2.73 28.22 10.12
CA LEU A 122 1.40 28.09 9.52
C LEU A 122 0.59 29.40 9.56
N ILE A 123 1.00 30.39 10.35
CA ILE A 123 0.33 31.70 10.41
C ILE A 123 0.92 32.63 9.35
N THR A 124 2.25 32.79 9.32
CA THR A 124 2.93 33.73 8.41
C THR A 124 3.29 33.13 7.06
N ASN A 125 3.21 31.80 6.91
CA ASN A 125 3.64 31.05 5.73
C ASN A 125 5.13 31.18 5.39
N GLY A 126 5.95 31.62 6.35
CA GLY A 126 7.41 31.66 6.21
C GLY A 126 8.04 30.30 6.47
N LEU A 127 8.84 29.81 5.52
CA LEU A 127 9.67 28.61 5.67
C LEU A 127 11.08 29.00 6.11
N THR A 128 11.52 28.47 7.25
CA THR A 128 12.86 28.71 7.81
C THR A 128 13.63 27.39 7.93
N LYS A 129 14.89 27.37 7.51
CA LYS A 129 15.78 26.23 7.73
C LYS A 129 16.40 26.32 9.12
N ILE A 130 16.36 25.23 9.89
CA ILE A 130 17.02 25.16 11.20
C ILE A 130 18.54 25.10 10.97
N ALA A 131 19.29 25.88 11.76
CA ALA A 131 20.75 25.96 11.64
C ALA A 131 21.42 24.62 11.94
N SER A 132 22.48 24.31 11.20
CA SER A 132 23.22 23.04 11.32
C SER A 132 23.87 22.83 12.68
N GLY A 133 24.21 23.91 13.39
CA GLY A 133 24.73 23.84 14.77
C GLY A 133 23.67 23.47 15.80
N THR A 134 22.39 23.50 15.43
CA THR A 134 21.25 23.16 16.30
C THR A 134 20.75 21.75 16.03
N LEU A 135 20.45 21.45 14.76
CA LEU A 135 20.05 20.12 14.30
C LEU A 135 20.81 19.75 13.02
N THR A 136 21.36 18.53 13.00
CA THR A 136 22.05 17.99 11.84
C THR A 136 21.78 16.49 11.72
N ASN A 137 21.85 15.97 10.50
CA ASN A 137 21.62 14.55 10.18
C ASN A 137 20.26 14.03 10.67
N VAL A 138 19.20 14.82 10.54
CA VAL A 138 17.85 14.41 10.97
C VAL A 138 17.26 13.43 9.96
N SER A 139 16.82 12.25 10.41
CA SER A 139 16.14 11.25 9.56
C SER A 139 14.62 11.40 9.60
N MET A 140 14.05 11.46 10.81
CA MET A 140 12.61 11.49 11.05
C MET A 140 12.23 12.55 12.07
N VAL A 141 11.00 13.04 11.96
CA VAL A 141 10.38 13.96 12.92
C VAL A 141 8.99 13.47 13.29
N GLU A 142 8.62 13.65 14.55
CA GLU A 142 7.31 13.34 15.10
C GLU A 142 6.87 14.46 16.07
N TYR A 143 5.58 14.53 16.37
CA TYR A 143 5.03 15.48 17.34
C TYR A 143 4.15 14.74 18.35
N VAL A 144 4.45 14.90 19.63
CA VAL A 144 3.75 14.24 20.73
C VAL A 144 3.81 15.11 21.99
N ASP A 145 2.70 15.17 22.73
CA ASP A 145 2.57 15.88 24.02
C ASP A 145 3.12 17.32 24.03
N GLY A 146 2.98 18.02 22.91
CA GLY A 146 3.41 19.42 22.78
C GLY A 146 4.83 19.60 22.28
N PHE A 147 5.60 18.54 22.09
CA PHE A 147 7.00 18.61 21.66
C PHE A 147 7.18 18.12 20.22
N PHE A 148 8.05 18.80 19.48
CA PHE A 148 8.62 18.22 18.28
C PHE A 148 9.82 17.37 18.63
N LEU A 149 9.91 16.20 18.00
CA LEU A 149 10.98 15.24 18.16
C LEU A 149 11.73 15.12 16.85
N ALA A 150 13.06 15.03 16.92
CA ALA A 150 13.91 14.85 15.75
C ALA A 150 14.88 13.68 16.00
N LEU A 151 14.72 12.61 15.22
CA LEU A 151 15.62 11.47 15.25
C LEU A 151 16.91 11.80 14.50
N ILE A 152 18.05 11.56 15.14
CA ILE A 152 19.36 11.73 14.51
C ILE A 152 19.74 10.41 13.83
N LYS A 153 19.92 10.46 12.51
CA LYS A 153 20.26 9.30 11.68
C LYS A 153 21.55 8.64 12.13
N ASP A 154 21.60 7.32 12.01
CA ASP A 154 22.77 6.48 12.32
C ASP A 154 23.25 6.66 13.77
N SER A 155 22.31 6.88 14.69
CA SER A 155 22.56 7.09 16.11
C SER A 155 21.47 6.47 16.99
N GLN A 156 21.70 6.50 18.30
CA GLN A 156 20.71 6.12 19.32
C GLN A 156 19.94 7.32 19.88
N THR A 157 20.08 8.48 19.27
CA THR A 157 19.72 9.76 19.89
C THR A 157 18.56 10.41 19.16
N PHE A 158 17.62 10.94 19.93
CA PHE A 158 16.65 11.92 19.45
C PHE A 158 16.72 13.21 20.26
N ARG A 159 16.41 14.31 19.59
CA ARG A 159 16.36 15.66 20.14
C ARG A 159 14.90 16.02 20.44
N ILE A 160 14.69 16.89 21.42
CA ILE A 160 13.37 17.40 21.81
C ILE A 160 13.39 18.93 21.67
N SER A 161 12.35 19.49 21.07
CA SER A 161 12.19 20.94 20.92
C SER A 161 11.69 21.59 22.21
N THR A 162 11.67 22.92 22.25
CA THR A 162 10.79 23.61 23.21
C THR A 162 9.31 23.32 22.91
N VAL A 163 8.45 23.48 23.91
CA VAL A 163 7.00 23.24 23.80
C VAL A 163 6.40 24.07 22.66
N VAL A 164 5.75 23.39 21.71
CA VAL A 164 5.00 23.92 20.56
C VAL A 164 5.86 24.78 19.59
N ASP A 165 7.18 24.77 19.75
CA ASP A 165 8.10 25.54 18.91
C ASP A 165 9.25 24.69 18.38
N ALA A 166 9.15 24.31 17.10
CA ALA A 166 10.17 23.59 16.33
C ALA A 166 11.37 24.45 15.95
N THR A 167 11.39 25.76 16.20
CA THR A 167 12.54 26.62 15.88
C THR A 167 13.60 26.67 16.97
N SER A 168 13.28 26.18 18.18
CA SER A 168 14.14 26.21 19.35
C SER A 168 14.36 24.81 19.93
N TRP A 169 15.63 24.43 20.09
CA TRP A 169 16.06 23.10 20.53
C TRP A 169 17.12 23.23 21.63
N PRO A 170 16.75 23.16 22.92
CA PRO A 170 17.68 23.33 24.03
C PRO A 170 18.84 22.33 23.97
N ALA A 171 20.05 22.77 24.31
CA ALA A 171 21.25 21.94 24.20
C ALA A 171 21.15 20.64 25.02
N LEU A 172 20.54 20.71 26.20
CA LEU A 172 20.38 19.59 27.15
C LEU A 172 19.20 18.67 26.85
N GLN A 173 18.28 19.05 25.95
CA GLN A 173 17.10 18.24 25.61
C GLN A 173 17.46 17.17 24.58
N ILE A 174 18.20 16.17 25.07
CA ILE A 174 18.70 15.02 24.32
C ILE A 174 18.32 13.76 25.07
N ILE A 175 17.79 12.77 24.35
CA ILE A 175 17.64 11.42 24.88
C ILE A 175 18.46 10.48 24.02
N THR A 176 19.29 9.68 24.68
CA THR A 176 20.01 8.57 24.08
C THR A 176 19.37 7.27 24.55
N VAL A 177 18.84 6.49 23.61
CA VAL A 177 18.24 5.19 23.90
C VAL A 177 19.37 4.22 24.25
N SER A 178 19.44 3.80 25.51
CA SER A 178 20.46 2.88 26.02
C SER A 178 19.90 1.51 26.41
N VAL A 179 18.62 1.24 26.12
CA VAL A 179 17.93 -0.01 26.46
C VAL A 179 18.47 -1.20 25.66
N PHE A 180 18.98 -0.93 24.47
CA PHE A 180 19.69 -1.88 23.61
C PHE A 180 20.83 -1.15 22.87
N PRO A 181 21.85 -1.87 22.36
CA PRO A 181 23.04 -1.25 21.77
C PRO A 181 22.85 -0.77 20.31
N ASP A 182 21.73 -1.12 19.67
CA ASP A 182 21.48 -0.78 18.27
C ASP A 182 21.15 0.70 18.05
N ASN A 183 21.50 1.20 16.87
CA ASN A 183 20.99 2.46 16.36
C ASN A 183 19.48 2.40 16.12
N ILE A 184 18.82 3.54 16.28
CA ILE A 184 17.39 3.68 16.00
C ILE A 184 17.20 3.92 14.50
N VAL A 185 16.49 3.01 13.84
CA VAL A 185 16.19 3.02 12.40
C VAL A 185 15.07 4.00 12.09
N GLY A 186 14.11 4.15 12.99
CA GLY A 186 13.01 5.10 12.88
C GLY A 186 12.17 5.15 14.16
N PHE A 187 11.22 6.08 14.20
CA PHE A 187 10.26 6.18 15.30
C PHE A 187 8.86 6.52 14.79
N LYS A 188 7.85 6.35 15.64
CA LYS A 188 6.47 6.77 15.36
C LYS A 188 5.79 7.17 16.66
N ALA A 189 5.03 8.26 16.64
CA ALA A 189 4.16 8.61 17.76
C ALA A 189 2.78 7.97 17.59
N ASP A 190 2.28 7.31 18.63
CA ASP A 190 0.96 6.70 18.69
C ASP A 190 0.47 6.62 20.14
N HIS A 191 -0.82 6.81 20.42
CA HIS A 191 -1.38 6.75 21.79
C HIS A 191 -0.70 7.63 22.86
N ARG A 192 -0.11 8.77 22.47
CA ARG A 192 0.75 9.63 23.33
C ARG A 192 2.07 8.98 23.76
N GLU A 193 2.46 7.93 23.07
CA GLU A 193 3.69 7.19 23.26
C GLU A 193 4.58 7.33 22.03
N LEU A 194 5.88 7.25 22.24
CA LEU A 194 6.89 7.27 21.20
C LEU A 194 7.48 5.88 21.03
N TRP A 195 7.16 5.26 19.90
CA TRP A 195 7.70 3.96 19.52
C TRP A 195 9.02 4.14 18.80
N LEU A 196 10.11 3.63 19.36
CA LEU A 196 11.44 3.69 18.76
C LEU A 196 11.84 2.31 18.28
N PHE A 197 12.16 2.22 16.99
CA PHE A 197 12.50 0.97 16.32
C PHE A 197 14.00 0.93 16.08
N GLY A 198 14.70 0.05 16.80
CA GLY A 198 16.07 -0.34 16.49
C GLY A 198 16.13 -1.39 15.37
N ILE A 199 17.33 -1.84 15.05
CA ILE A 199 17.55 -2.85 14.01
C ILE A 199 17.00 -4.20 14.48
N THR A 200 17.31 -4.62 15.71
CA THR A 200 16.89 -5.93 16.25
C THR A 200 15.77 -5.85 17.29
N LYS A 201 15.67 -4.73 18.00
CA LYS A 201 14.70 -4.52 19.08
C LYS A 201 14.00 -3.18 18.94
N SER A 202 12.84 -3.06 19.55
CA SER A 202 12.10 -1.79 19.67
C SER A 202 11.75 -1.51 21.13
N VAL A 203 11.50 -0.26 21.44
CA VAL A 203 11.14 0.19 22.79
C VAL A 203 10.14 1.33 22.70
N VAL A 204 9.26 1.42 23.69
CA VAL A 204 8.26 2.49 23.76
C VAL A 204 8.56 3.43 24.92
N TYR A 205 8.52 4.73 24.63
CA TYR A 205 8.71 5.81 25.57
C TYR A 205 7.38 6.56 25.81
N PHE A 206 7.21 7.15 26.98
CA PHE A 206 6.09 8.02 27.31
C PHE A 206 6.61 9.36 27.85
N ASP A 207 5.79 10.42 27.77
CA ASP A 207 6.08 11.66 28.49
C ASP A 207 5.89 11.43 29.99
N SER A 208 7.01 11.39 30.71
CA SER A 208 7.08 11.17 32.15
C SER A 208 6.67 12.39 32.98
N GLY A 209 6.57 13.57 32.37
CA GLY A 209 6.40 14.84 33.07
C GLY A 209 7.61 15.23 33.94
N SER A 210 8.71 14.49 33.84
CA SER A 210 9.94 14.74 34.59
C SER A 210 10.90 15.66 33.83
N ALA A 211 12.04 16.00 34.44
CA ALA A 211 13.10 16.75 33.76
C ALA A 211 13.68 15.98 32.54
N GLN A 212 13.66 14.64 32.58
CA GLN A 212 13.93 13.78 31.44
C GLN A 212 12.62 13.47 30.72
N ILE A 213 12.01 14.52 30.15
CA ILE A 213 10.67 14.56 29.50
C ILE A 213 10.15 13.18 29.07
N PHE A 214 10.87 12.44 28.22
CA PHE A 214 10.50 11.06 27.88
C PHE A 214 11.32 10.01 28.64
N ASP A 215 10.64 8.98 29.12
CA ASP A 215 11.25 7.80 29.73
C ASP A 215 10.63 6.51 29.18
N VAL A 216 11.33 5.39 29.36
CA VAL A 216 10.92 4.06 28.89
C VAL A 216 9.69 3.60 29.66
N ILE A 217 8.69 3.07 28.96
CA ILE A 217 7.56 2.39 29.60
C ILE A 217 8.04 1.02 30.11
N PRO A 218 7.95 0.74 31.43
CA PRO A 218 8.35 -0.56 31.97
C PRO A 218 7.57 -1.71 31.32
N GLY A 219 8.29 -2.70 30.79
CA GLY A 219 7.69 -3.85 30.10
C GLY A 219 7.31 -3.62 28.63
N ALA A 220 7.58 -2.44 28.05
CA ALA A 220 7.32 -2.13 26.65
C ALA A 220 8.57 -2.28 25.75
N ILE A 221 9.41 -3.27 26.05
CA ILE A 221 10.53 -3.67 25.20
C ILE A 221 10.05 -4.80 24.28
N ILE A 222 10.34 -4.65 23.00
CA ILE A 222 9.87 -5.54 21.95
C ILE A 222 11.09 -6.18 21.28
N GLU A 223 11.15 -7.50 21.28
CA GLU A 223 12.23 -8.30 20.66
C GLU A 223 12.12 -8.37 19.12
N LYS A 224 11.55 -7.32 18.51
CA LYS A 224 11.41 -7.14 17.07
C LYS A 224 11.77 -5.71 16.71
N GLY A 225 12.76 -5.57 15.84
CA GLY A 225 13.19 -4.29 15.30
C GLY A 225 12.50 -3.97 13.99
N MET A 226 13.15 -3.15 13.18
CA MET A 226 12.68 -2.66 11.90
C MET A 226 13.80 -2.61 10.87
N VAL A 227 13.44 -2.89 9.61
CA VAL A 227 14.40 -2.92 8.49
C VAL A 227 14.38 -1.63 7.68
N ALA A 228 13.19 -1.05 7.49
CA ALA A 228 12.99 0.10 6.61
C ALA A 228 12.47 1.30 7.38
N THR A 229 13.29 2.36 7.44
CA THR A 229 13.02 3.61 8.16
C THR A 229 11.60 4.14 7.91
N HIS A 230 11.13 4.16 6.67
CA HIS A 230 9.83 4.74 6.30
C HIS A 230 8.68 3.72 6.21
N SER A 231 8.86 2.48 6.70
CA SER A 231 7.78 1.48 6.72
C SER A 231 6.68 1.70 7.78
N PRO A 232 6.92 2.33 8.96
CA PRO A 232 5.88 2.40 9.98
C PRO A 232 4.68 3.29 9.61
N ALA A 233 3.48 2.72 9.72
CA ALA A 233 2.22 3.44 9.51
C ALA A 233 1.23 3.19 10.65
N ARG A 234 0.43 4.21 10.96
CA ARG A 234 -0.68 4.14 11.92
C ARG A 234 -1.95 3.66 11.21
N LEU A 235 -2.59 2.61 11.71
CA LEU A 235 -3.82 2.07 11.14
C LEU A 235 -4.55 1.21 12.18
N ASP A 236 -5.87 1.19 12.15
CA ASP A 236 -6.71 0.36 13.04
C ASP A 236 -6.35 0.52 14.52
N ASN A 237 -6.15 1.77 14.93
CA ASN A 237 -5.75 2.16 16.29
C ASN A 237 -4.48 1.43 16.78
N THR A 238 -3.53 1.18 15.89
CA THR A 238 -2.24 0.57 16.18
C THR A 238 -1.18 0.89 15.12
N LEU A 239 0.00 0.28 15.23
CA LEU A 239 1.14 0.41 14.32
C LEU A 239 1.39 -0.85 13.50
N PHE A 240 1.75 -0.66 12.25
CA PHE A 240 2.25 -1.68 11.32
C PHE A 240 3.65 -1.30 10.84
N TRP A 241 4.56 -2.27 10.71
CA TRP A 241 5.92 -2.02 10.21
C TRP A 241 6.55 -3.25 9.56
N LEU A 242 7.60 -3.03 8.76
CA LEU A 242 8.44 -4.10 8.22
C LEU A 242 9.59 -4.40 9.19
N GLY A 243 9.50 -5.56 9.84
CA GLY A 243 10.41 -5.96 10.90
C GLY A 243 11.63 -6.74 10.45
N GLY A 244 12.63 -6.73 11.32
CA GLY A 244 13.85 -7.51 11.24
C GLY A 244 14.44 -7.74 12.64
N ASP A 245 15.25 -8.77 12.75
CA ASP A 245 16.01 -9.11 13.94
C ASP A 245 17.33 -9.84 13.57
N GLU A 246 18.08 -10.28 14.57
CA GLU A 246 19.33 -11.04 14.41
C GLU A 246 19.15 -12.39 13.68
N ARG A 247 17.92 -12.91 13.59
CA ARG A 247 17.59 -14.23 13.04
C ARG A 247 17.11 -14.11 11.58
N GLY A 248 16.63 -12.95 11.18
CA GLY A 248 16.19 -12.69 9.82
C GLY A 248 15.36 -11.43 9.67
N ALA A 249 14.86 -11.22 8.46
CA ALA A 249 14.11 -10.03 8.09
C ALA A 249 12.93 -10.37 7.17
N ALA A 250 12.21 -9.33 6.77
CA ALA A 250 11.11 -9.35 5.80
C ALA A 250 9.76 -9.86 6.33
N MET A 251 9.56 -9.83 7.65
CA MET A 251 8.26 -10.11 8.26
C MET A 251 7.52 -8.80 8.53
N VAL A 252 6.21 -8.76 8.28
CA VAL A 252 5.38 -7.58 8.59
C VAL A 252 4.66 -7.82 9.91
N TRP A 253 4.77 -6.84 10.80
CA TRP A 253 4.21 -6.90 12.14
C TRP A 253 3.12 -5.86 12.33
N ARG A 254 2.14 -6.21 13.17
CA ARG A 254 1.12 -5.33 13.74
C ARG A 254 1.28 -5.33 15.26
N ALA A 255 1.24 -4.16 15.90
CA ALA A 255 1.22 -4.09 17.35
C ALA A 255 -0.16 -4.50 17.90
N ALA A 256 -0.18 -5.36 18.92
CA ALA A 256 -1.33 -5.66 19.75
C ALA A 256 -0.97 -5.32 21.20
N GLY A 257 -1.18 -4.06 21.59
CA GLY A 257 -0.41 -3.45 22.67
C GLY A 257 1.09 -3.54 22.35
N TYR A 258 1.92 -3.88 23.35
CA TYR A 258 3.37 -4.09 23.14
C TYR A 258 3.74 -5.48 22.62
N THR A 259 2.76 -6.31 22.23
CA THR A 259 3.04 -7.62 21.63
C THR A 259 2.97 -7.54 20.10
N PRO A 260 4.07 -7.80 19.37
CA PRO A 260 4.06 -7.82 17.92
C PRO A 260 3.36 -9.09 17.40
N GLN A 261 2.36 -8.92 16.55
CA GLN A 261 1.64 -9.98 15.85
C GLN A 261 2.05 -10.02 14.39
N ARG A 262 2.43 -11.20 13.89
CA ARG A 262 2.81 -11.38 12.48
C ARG A 262 1.55 -11.28 11.62
N VAL A 263 1.56 -10.37 10.64
CA VAL A 263 0.47 -10.23 9.65
C VAL A 263 0.90 -10.66 8.24
N SER A 264 2.21 -10.77 7.99
CA SER A 264 2.72 -11.44 6.78
C SER A 264 2.48 -12.95 6.81
N ASN A 265 2.56 -13.58 5.64
CA ASN A 265 2.56 -15.03 5.49
C ASN A 265 3.81 -15.50 4.73
N HIS A 266 4.00 -16.81 4.62
CA HIS A 266 5.22 -17.37 4.00
C HIS A 266 5.41 -16.96 2.54
N ALA A 267 4.33 -16.79 1.76
CA ALA A 267 4.43 -16.35 0.37
C ALA A 267 4.90 -14.89 0.27
N ILE A 268 4.36 -14.01 1.12
CA ILE A 268 4.76 -12.60 1.17
C ILE A 268 6.22 -12.48 1.61
N GLU A 269 6.61 -13.20 2.66
CA GLU A 269 7.99 -13.20 3.16
C GLU A 269 8.97 -13.75 2.13
N PHE A 270 8.62 -14.84 1.43
CA PHE A 270 9.44 -15.37 0.35
C PHE A 270 9.64 -14.34 -0.77
N ALA A 271 8.58 -13.65 -1.16
CA ALA A 271 8.66 -12.61 -2.18
C ALA A 271 9.57 -11.45 -1.74
N MET A 272 9.40 -10.96 -0.51
CA MET A 272 10.21 -9.86 0.04
C MET A 272 11.68 -10.26 0.24
N GLN A 273 11.96 -11.49 0.69
CA GLN A 273 13.33 -12.01 0.81
C GLN A 273 14.03 -12.18 -0.54
N GLY A 274 13.26 -12.35 -1.63
CA GLY A 274 13.79 -12.41 -2.99
C GLY A 274 14.21 -11.04 -3.56
N TYR A 275 13.91 -9.93 -2.88
CA TYR A 275 14.31 -8.60 -3.34
C TYR A 275 15.78 -8.32 -3.06
N THR A 276 16.40 -7.51 -3.92
CA THR A 276 17.79 -7.06 -3.75
C THR A 276 17.97 -6.19 -2.50
N THR A 277 16.94 -5.44 -2.14
CA THR A 277 16.86 -4.72 -0.88
C THR A 277 15.41 -4.57 -0.43
N ILE A 278 15.24 -4.50 0.89
CA ILE A 278 13.97 -4.24 1.57
C ILE A 278 14.04 -3.04 2.52
N ASN A 279 15.23 -2.42 2.66
CA ASN A 279 15.45 -1.27 3.55
C ASN A 279 14.87 0.05 3.00
N ASP A 280 14.54 0.08 1.71
CA ASP A 280 13.93 1.21 1.01
C ASP A 280 12.40 1.16 1.02
N ALA A 281 11.81 0.21 1.76
CA ALA A 281 10.37 0.05 1.85
C ALA A 281 9.69 1.27 2.49
N ILE A 282 8.55 1.66 1.94
CA ILE A 282 7.79 2.84 2.37
C ILE A 282 6.36 2.43 2.65
N GLY A 283 5.93 2.66 3.88
CA GLY A 283 4.61 2.33 4.37
C GLY A 283 3.73 3.56 4.50
N TYR A 284 2.50 3.44 4.05
CA TYR A 284 1.44 4.38 4.38
C TYR A 284 0.13 3.64 4.56
N SER A 285 -0.84 4.30 5.15
CA SER A 285 -2.16 3.73 5.42
C SER A 285 -3.25 4.66 4.94
N TYR A 286 -4.40 4.09 4.62
CA TYR A 286 -5.61 4.85 4.38
C TYR A 286 -6.84 3.97 4.64
N GLN A 287 -7.99 4.61 4.75
CA GLN A 287 -9.28 3.93 4.85
C GLN A 287 -10.16 4.36 3.70
N ASP A 288 -10.91 3.43 3.13
CA ASP A 288 -11.91 3.70 2.11
C ASP A 288 -13.01 2.64 2.19
N GLN A 289 -14.27 3.05 2.08
CA GLN A 289 -15.46 2.17 2.13
C GLN A 289 -15.49 1.15 3.29
N GLY A 290 -14.97 1.51 4.47
CA GLY A 290 -14.93 0.61 5.64
C GLY A 290 -13.72 -0.33 5.68
N HIS A 291 -12.91 -0.39 4.61
CA HIS A 291 -11.63 -1.08 4.62
C HIS A 291 -10.53 -0.18 5.18
N SER A 292 -9.57 -0.82 5.87
CA SER A 292 -8.36 -0.19 6.38
C SER A 292 -7.17 -0.87 5.72
N PHE A 293 -6.47 -0.13 4.86
CA PHE A 293 -5.37 -0.66 4.05
C PHE A 293 -4.02 -0.19 4.56
N TYR A 294 -3.11 -1.13 4.81
CA TYR A 294 -1.68 -0.85 4.97
C TYR A 294 -0.98 -1.14 3.64
N VAL A 295 -0.40 -0.11 3.02
CA VAL A 295 0.28 -0.19 1.73
C VAL A 295 1.78 -0.11 1.95
N LEU A 296 2.51 -1.10 1.44
CA LEU A 296 3.96 -1.20 1.52
C LEU A 296 4.57 -1.21 0.11
N LEU A 297 5.24 -0.12 -0.23
CA LEU A 297 5.94 0.09 -1.49
C LEU A 297 7.42 -0.31 -1.34
N PHE A 298 7.96 -1.06 -2.31
CA PHE A 298 9.39 -1.34 -2.46
C PHE A 298 9.89 -0.70 -3.76
N PRO A 299 10.48 0.52 -3.69
CA PRO A 299 10.90 1.26 -4.88
C PRO A 299 11.90 0.49 -5.76
N THR A 300 12.94 -0.12 -5.16
CA THR A 300 13.97 -0.85 -5.90
C THR A 300 13.43 -2.13 -6.53
N ALA A 301 12.53 -2.84 -5.84
CA ALA A 301 11.91 -4.06 -6.36
C ALA A 301 10.75 -3.78 -7.34
N SER A 302 10.30 -2.51 -7.46
CA SER A 302 9.12 -2.12 -8.24
C SER A 302 7.86 -2.93 -7.86
N ALA A 303 7.60 -3.09 -6.56
CA ALA A 303 6.47 -3.86 -6.04
C ALA A 303 5.65 -3.06 -5.01
N THR A 304 4.34 -3.30 -4.96
CA THR A 304 3.45 -2.72 -3.93
C THR A 304 2.54 -3.80 -3.37
N TRP A 305 2.65 -4.02 -2.06
CA TRP A 305 1.85 -4.96 -1.30
C TRP A 305 0.83 -4.21 -0.45
N VAL A 306 -0.37 -4.75 -0.36
CA VAL A 306 -1.44 -4.15 0.43
C VAL A 306 -2.06 -5.20 1.34
N PHE A 307 -2.00 -4.94 2.64
CA PHE A 307 -2.73 -5.70 3.64
C PHE A 307 -4.05 -5.00 3.93
N ASP A 308 -5.14 -5.75 3.85
CA ASP A 308 -6.45 -5.29 4.27
C ASP A 308 -6.80 -5.86 5.65
N VAL A 309 -7.00 -4.96 6.61
CA VAL A 309 -7.32 -5.34 8.00
C VAL A 309 -8.70 -5.99 8.09
N ALA A 310 -9.67 -5.61 7.25
CA ALA A 310 -11.02 -6.14 7.31
C ALA A 310 -11.08 -7.62 6.88
N SER A 311 -10.37 -7.97 5.80
CA SER A 311 -10.31 -9.35 5.29
C SER A 311 -9.17 -10.19 5.88
N ASN A 312 -8.18 -9.57 6.53
CA ASN A 312 -6.91 -10.19 6.92
C ASN A 312 -6.17 -10.84 5.74
N MET A 313 -6.31 -10.28 4.54
CA MET A 313 -5.70 -10.80 3.31
C MET A 313 -4.76 -9.78 2.67
N TRP A 314 -3.73 -10.32 2.02
CA TRP A 314 -2.81 -9.54 1.19
C TRP A 314 -3.29 -9.53 -0.27
N HIS A 315 -3.07 -8.41 -0.95
CA HIS A 315 -3.17 -8.31 -2.41
C HIS A 315 -2.07 -7.39 -2.94
N GLU A 316 -1.83 -7.43 -4.24
CA GLU A 316 -0.86 -6.57 -4.91
C GLU A 316 -1.55 -5.42 -5.63
N ARG A 317 -0.85 -4.29 -5.70
CA ARG A 317 -1.23 -3.16 -6.56
C ARG A 317 -0.09 -2.84 -7.49
N ALA A 318 -0.43 -2.56 -8.75
CA ALA A 318 0.55 -2.27 -9.76
C ALA A 318 -0.01 -1.29 -10.78
N PHE A 319 0.87 -0.44 -11.30
CA PHE A 319 0.58 0.40 -12.45
C PHE A 319 0.99 -0.34 -13.72
N LEU A 320 0.20 -0.20 -14.80
CA LEU A 320 0.53 -0.80 -16.09
C LEU A 320 1.26 0.21 -16.97
N ASN A 321 2.57 0.02 -17.14
CA ASN A 321 3.40 0.85 -18.00
C ASN A 321 3.77 0.09 -19.28
N LEU A 322 3.18 0.46 -20.42
CA LEU A 322 3.45 -0.13 -21.74
C LEU A 322 3.38 -1.67 -21.74
N GLY A 323 2.41 -2.24 -21.01
CA GLY A 323 2.19 -3.68 -20.93
C GLY A 323 2.98 -4.41 -19.83
N VAL A 324 3.88 -3.72 -19.13
CA VAL A 324 4.67 -4.24 -18.01
C VAL A 324 4.14 -3.67 -16.70
N PHE A 325 4.01 -4.52 -15.68
CA PHE A 325 3.65 -4.07 -14.33
C PHE A 325 4.83 -3.38 -13.67
N GLU A 326 4.58 -2.19 -13.12
CA GLU A 326 5.49 -1.50 -12.20
C GLU A 326 4.78 -1.24 -10.86
N ALA A 327 5.53 -0.85 -9.84
CA ALA A 327 4.96 -0.44 -8.56
C ALA A 327 3.85 0.60 -8.76
N HIS A 328 2.80 0.49 -7.95
CA HIS A 328 1.75 1.50 -7.93
C HIS A 328 2.34 2.88 -7.66
N HIS A 329 1.83 3.92 -8.33
CA HIS A 329 2.48 5.26 -8.30
C HIS A 329 2.37 5.97 -6.96
N SER A 330 1.41 5.60 -6.10
CA SER A 330 1.29 6.20 -4.77
C SER A 330 2.40 5.76 -3.80
N ARG A 331 2.96 6.72 -3.07
CA ARG A 331 3.93 6.48 -1.99
C ARG A 331 3.53 7.07 -0.64
N ASN A 332 2.61 8.00 -0.65
CA ASN A 332 2.11 8.68 0.55
C ASN A 332 0.65 9.03 0.36
N HIS A 333 -0.02 9.35 1.47
CA HIS A 333 -1.46 9.59 1.51
C HIS A 333 -1.81 10.70 2.49
N THR A 334 -2.83 11.48 2.14
CA THR A 334 -3.59 12.28 3.09
C THR A 334 -5.06 12.34 2.65
N PHE A 335 -5.96 12.60 3.59
CA PHE A 335 -7.37 12.87 3.30
C PHE A 335 -7.69 14.32 3.60
N ASN A 336 -8.07 15.08 2.57
CA ASN A 336 -8.52 16.46 2.71
C ASN A 336 -9.44 16.83 1.53
N PHE A 337 -10.23 17.90 1.67
CA PHE A 337 -11.16 18.36 0.64
C PHE A 337 -12.18 17.29 0.20
N GLY A 338 -12.45 16.31 1.06
CA GLY A 338 -13.30 15.15 0.75
C GLY A 338 -12.66 14.13 -0.21
N LYS A 339 -11.33 14.14 -0.36
CA LYS A 339 -10.59 13.34 -1.34
C LYS A 339 -9.40 12.62 -0.70
N HIS A 340 -9.12 11.40 -1.17
CA HIS A 340 -7.83 10.75 -0.90
C HIS A 340 -6.79 11.29 -1.87
N LEU A 341 -5.84 12.07 -1.36
CA LEU A 341 -4.74 12.62 -2.14
C LEU A 341 -3.50 11.76 -1.95
N VAL A 342 -2.90 11.33 -3.05
CA VAL A 342 -1.69 10.49 -3.06
C VAL A 342 -0.60 11.11 -3.92
N GLY A 343 0.63 11.11 -3.42
CA GLY A 343 1.79 11.60 -4.13
C GLY A 343 2.48 10.52 -4.95
N ASP A 344 2.83 10.86 -6.20
CA ASP A 344 3.57 9.98 -7.11
C ASP A 344 5.05 9.85 -6.70
N TRP A 345 5.60 8.64 -6.63
CA TRP A 345 7.04 8.44 -6.37
C TRP A 345 7.94 8.69 -7.57
N LYS A 346 7.42 8.63 -8.79
CA LYS A 346 8.17 8.78 -10.04
C LYS A 346 8.02 10.19 -10.63
N SER A 347 6.79 10.72 -10.61
CA SER A 347 6.48 12.04 -11.17
C SER A 347 6.22 13.13 -10.11
N ASN A 348 5.96 14.34 -10.57
CA ASN A 348 5.58 15.51 -9.79
C ASN A 348 4.07 15.64 -9.54
N LYS A 349 3.29 14.62 -9.86
CA LYS A 349 1.83 14.66 -9.78
C LYS A 349 1.34 14.23 -8.41
N VAL A 350 0.30 14.92 -7.94
CA VAL A 350 -0.56 14.48 -6.85
C VAL A 350 -1.87 14.06 -7.48
N TYR A 351 -2.30 12.84 -7.18
CA TYR A 351 -3.51 12.25 -7.70
C TYR A 351 -4.62 12.24 -6.64
N GLU A 352 -5.85 12.37 -7.10
CA GLU A 352 -7.04 11.93 -6.37
C GLU A 352 -7.20 10.42 -6.62
N MET A 353 -7.21 9.64 -5.53
CA MET A 353 -7.43 8.20 -5.57
C MET A 353 -8.88 7.89 -5.19
N SER A 354 -9.62 7.18 -6.04
CA SER A 354 -11.03 6.85 -5.77
C SER A 354 -11.46 5.56 -6.49
N ILE A 355 -12.32 4.78 -5.85
CA ILE A 355 -12.98 3.61 -6.47
C ILE A 355 -13.92 3.96 -7.62
N SER A 356 -14.34 5.22 -7.71
CA SER A 356 -15.14 5.72 -8.82
C SER A 356 -14.31 6.03 -10.08
N ILE A 357 -12.99 5.98 -9.98
CA ILE A 357 -12.04 6.17 -11.08
C ILE A 357 -11.57 4.78 -11.52
N PHE A 358 -11.61 4.50 -12.82
CA PHE A 358 -11.33 3.17 -13.38
C PHE A 358 -10.05 3.08 -14.23
N ASP A 359 -9.30 4.18 -14.31
CA ASP A 359 -7.98 4.29 -14.96
C ASP A 359 -6.96 4.96 -14.02
N ASP A 360 -5.68 4.90 -14.40
CA ASP A 360 -4.57 5.59 -13.73
C ASP A 360 -4.10 6.76 -14.61
N ASP A 361 -4.77 7.90 -14.50
CA ASP A 361 -4.51 9.13 -15.26
C ASP A 361 -4.51 8.89 -16.78
N GLY A 362 -5.54 8.18 -17.25
CA GLY A 362 -5.69 7.75 -18.64
C GLY A 362 -4.97 6.44 -19.01
N SER A 363 -4.16 5.88 -18.12
CA SER A 363 -3.56 4.54 -18.31
C SER A 363 -4.50 3.44 -17.83
N ALA A 364 -4.59 2.33 -18.57
CA ALA A 364 -5.46 1.23 -18.20
C ALA A 364 -4.98 0.49 -16.94
N ILE A 365 -5.87 0.25 -15.98
CA ILE A 365 -5.58 -0.59 -14.81
C ILE A 365 -5.80 -2.05 -15.19
N ARG A 366 -4.71 -2.79 -15.43
CA ARG A 366 -4.79 -4.25 -15.66
C ARG A 366 -4.94 -4.99 -14.33
N ARG A 367 -6.04 -5.72 -14.20
CA ARG A 367 -6.41 -6.53 -13.04
C ARG A 367 -6.19 -8.00 -13.36
N VAL A 368 -5.69 -8.76 -12.40
CA VAL A 368 -5.36 -10.18 -12.58
C VAL A 368 -5.73 -10.97 -11.34
N ARG A 369 -6.38 -12.12 -11.54
CA ARG A 369 -6.68 -13.11 -10.49
C ARG A 369 -6.35 -14.51 -10.99
N ARG A 370 -5.50 -15.23 -10.26
CA ARG A 370 -5.20 -16.66 -10.47
C ARG A 370 -5.82 -17.49 -9.36
N ALA A 371 -6.67 -18.45 -9.72
CA ALA A 371 -7.25 -19.41 -8.79
C ALA A 371 -6.19 -20.35 -8.17
N PRO A 372 -6.55 -21.08 -7.09
CA PRO A 372 -5.75 -22.22 -6.66
C PRO A 372 -5.83 -23.36 -7.68
N HIS A 373 -4.98 -24.36 -7.47
CA HIS A 373 -4.93 -25.57 -8.29
C HIS A 373 -6.22 -26.37 -8.18
N ILE A 374 -6.67 -26.89 -9.32
CA ILE A 374 -7.68 -27.94 -9.38
C ILE A 374 -6.95 -29.22 -9.73
N SER A 375 -6.69 -30.04 -8.72
CA SER A 375 -6.11 -31.36 -8.91
C SER A 375 -6.86 -32.37 -8.03
N ARG A 376 -7.06 -33.58 -8.56
CA ARG A 376 -7.68 -34.69 -7.84
C ARG A 376 -6.75 -35.89 -7.85
N GLU A 377 -5.69 -35.82 -7.04
CA GLU A 377 -4.68 -36.88 -6.92
C GLU A 377 -4.03 -37.23 -8.28
N SER A 378 -3.80 -36.23 -9.13
CA SER A 378 -3.23 -36.40 -10.49
C SER A 378 -4.12 -37.17 -11.48
N ASN A 379 -5.42 -37.35 -11.18
CA ASN A 379 -6.37 -37.90 -12.13
C ASN A 379 -6.70 -36.91 -13.25
N TRP A 380 -7.04 -37.44 -14.42
CA TRP A 380 -7.55 -36.62 -15.51
C TRP A 380 -8.95 -36.10 -15.19
N ASP A 381 -9.15 -34.79 -15.31
CA ASP A 381 -10.44 -34.14 -15.21
C ASP A 381 -10.78 -33.41 -16.52
N PHE A 382 -12.04 -33.52 -16.94
CA PHE A 382 -12.56 -32.83 -18.13
C PHE A 382 -13.25 -31.53 -17.70
N HIS A 383 -12.75 -30.39 -18.17
CA HIS A 383 -13.29 -29.06 -17.91
C HIS A 383 -14.18 -28.62 -19.08
N HIS A 384 -15.49 -28.57 -18.85
CA HIS A 384 -16.47 -28.28 -19.90
C HIS A 384 -16.76 -26.79 -20.02
N GLU A 385 -16.98 -26.13 -18.88
CA GLU A 385 -17.37 -24.72 -18.82
C GLU A 385 -16.81 -24.04 -17.56
N LEU A 386 -16.18 -22.87 -17.73
CA LEU A 386 -15.94 -21.92 -16.64
C LEU A 386 -16.87 -20.72 -16.82
N HIS A 387 -17.67 -20.44 -15.80
CA HIS A 387 -18.57 -19.30 -15.73
C HIS A 387 -18.12 -18.37 -14.61
N VAL A 388 -17.69 -17.16 -14.96
CA VAL A 388 -17.34 -16.13 -13.98
C VAL A 388 -18.57 -15.24 -13.76
N ALA A 389 -19.05 -15.17 -12.52
CA ALA A 389 -20.17 -14.34 -12.14
C ALA A 389 -19.67 -12.93 -11.82
N LEU A 390 -19.96 -12.00 -12.72
CA LEU A 390 -19.64 -10.58 -12.57
C LEU A 390 -20.90 -9.79 -12.27
N GLU A 391 -20.75 -8.57 -11.77
CA GLU A 391 -21.82 -7.58 -11.90
C GLU A 391 -21.95 -7.17 -13.37
N MET A 392 -23.01 -7.62 -14.03
CA MET A 392 -23.24 -7.38 -15.46
C MET A 392 -23.99 -6.08 -15.70
N GLY A 393 -23.92 -5.54 -16.92
CA GLY A 393 -24.62 -4.32 -17.29
C GLY A 393 -23.93 -3.03 -16.84
N VAL A 394 -22.68 -3.10 -16.37
CA VAL A 394 -21.87 -1.97 -15.87
C VAL A 394 -20.86 -1.43 -16.90
N GLY A 395 -21.09 -1.70 -18.18
CA GLY A 395 -20.28 -1.11 -19.25
C GLY A 395 -20.34 0.43 -19.23
N PRO A 396 -19.32 1.13 -19.74
CA PRO A 396 -19.29 2.58 -19.69
C PRO A 396 -20.28 3.17 -20.69
N THR A 397 -20.75 4.38 -20.41
CA THR A 397 -21.58 5.20 -21.32
C THR A 397 -20.87 6.54 -21.53
N PRO A 398 -20.39 6.88 -22.73
CA PRO A 398 -20.50 6.14 -24.00
C PRO A 398 -19.72 4.80 -23.99
N PRO A 399 -20.10 3.84 -24.86
CA PRO A 399 -19.47 2.53 -24.92
C PRO A 399 -18.02 2.61 -25.37
N LEU A 400 -17.22 1.62 -24.98
CA LEU A 400 -15.85 1.46 -25.47
C LEU A 400 -15.85 1.26 -26.98
N LEU A 401 -14.80 1.72 -27.66
CA LEU A 401 -14.63 1.56 -29.09
C LEU A 401 -13.55 0.51 -29.39
N ASP A 402 -13.68 -0.19 -30.51
CA ASP A 402 -12.62 -1.02 -31.07
C ASP A 402 -11.62 -0.19 -31.92
N GLY A 403 -10.63 -0.85 -32.53
CA GLY A 403 -9.61 -0.19 -33.35
C GLY A 403 -10.15 0.47 -34.63
N GLU A 404 -11.40 0.17 -35.01
CA GLU A 404 -12.10 0.72 -36.16
C GLU A 404 -13.12 1.80 -35.75
N GLY A 405 -13.24 2.09 -34.45
CA GLY A 405 -14.14 3.09 -33.89
C GLY A 405 -15.57 2.59 -33.63
N ASN A 406 -15.84 1.28 -33.73
CA ASN A 406 -17.16 0.71 -33.49
C ASN A 406 -17.39 0.38 -32.00
N PRO A 407 -18.61 0.55 -31.46
CA PRO A 407 -18.93 0.21 -30.08
C PRO A 407 -18.72 -1.27 -29.74
N ARG A 408 -17.80 -1.57 -28.82
CA ARG A 408 -17.49 -2.91 -28.32
C ARG A 408 -17.88 -3.11 -26.86
N ASP A 409 -17.93 -4.37 -26.45
CA ASP A 409 -18.11 -4.75 -25.05
C ASP A 409 -16.79 -4.57 -24.28
N PRO A 410 -16.85 -4.33 -22.96
CA PRO A 410 -15.72 -4.60 -22.08
C PRO A 410 -15.31 -6.07 -22.17
N MET A 411 -14.00 -6.33 -22.17
CA MET A 411 -13.44 -7.66 -22.39
C MET A 411 -12.75 -8.19 -21.13
N MET A 412 -13.06 -9.43 -20.78
CA MET A 412 -12.30 -10.21 -19.80
C MET A 412 -11.54 -11.32 -20.52
N GLY A 413 -10.25 -11.46 -20.22
CA GLY A 413 -9.39 -12.53 -20.74
C GLY A 413 -9.32 -13.69 -19.76
N LEU A 414 -9.42 -14.92 -20.28
CA LEU A 414 -9.11 -16.15 -19.55
C LEU A 414 -7.89 -16.81 -20.16
N ARG A 415 -6.94 -17.24 -19.33
CA ARG A 415 -5.91 -18.21 -19.69
C ARG A 415 -5.81 -19.26 -18.60
N TRP A 416 -5.17 -20.38 -18.89
CA TRP A 416 -4.95 -21.42 -17.90
C TRP A 416 -3.56 -22.06 -18.05
N SER A 417 -3.12 -22.68 -16.98
CA SER A 417 -1.90 -23.50 -16.92
C SER A 417 -2.28 -24.93 -16.56
N ASP A 418 -1.65 -25.89 -17.24
CA ASP A 418 -1.82 -27.33 -17.03
C ASP A 418 -0.56 -27.98 -16.41
N ASP A 419 0.43 -27.17 -16.06
CA ASP A 419 1.74 -27.58 -15.56
C ASP A 419 2.11 -26.82 -14.28
N GLY A 420 1.13 -26.64 -13.39
CA GLY A 420 1.35 -26.05 -12.07
C GLY A 420 1.74 -24.56 -12.06
N GLY A 421 1.36 -23.81 -13.10
CA GLY A 421 1.56 -22.37 -13.21
C GLY A 421 2.83 -21.96 -13.95
N HIS A 422 3.56 -22.91 -14.54
CA HIS A 422 4.82 -22.66 -15.25
C HIS A 422 4.60 -22.10 -16.67
N THR A 423 3.74 -22.72 -17.47
CA THR A 423 3.35 -22.24 -18.79
C THR A 423 1.87 -21.92 -18.85
N TRP A 424 1.51 -21.00 -19.73
CA TRP A 424 0.16 -20.48 -19.83
C TRP A 424 -0.34 -20.56 -21.27
N SER A 425 -1.62 -20.90 -21.42
CA SER A 425 -2.31 -20.83 -22.71
C SER A 425 -2.32 -19.40 -23.25
N ASN A 426 -2.65 -19.27 -24.54
CA ASN A 426 -3.05 -17.98 -25.09
C ASN A 426 -4.25 -17.40 -24.31
N THR A 427 -4.38 -16.08 -24.29
CA THR A 427 -5.52 -15.42 -23.65
C THR A 427 -6.75 -15.51 -24.54
N HIS A 428 -7.82 -16.07 -24.00
CA HIS A 428 -9.13 -16.16 -24.63
C HIS A 428 -10.05 -15.07 -24.10
N ASN A 429 -10.25 -14.01 -24.88
CA ASN A 429 -11.10 -12.90 -24.49
C ASN A 429 -12.59 -13.21 -24.68
N ARG A 430 -13.42 -12.68 -23.77
CA ARG A 430 -14.89 -12.71 -23.84
C ARG A 430 -15.45 -11.35 -23.46
N GLY A 431 -16.44 -10.90 -24.24
CA GLY A 431 -17.20 -9.69 -23.93
C GLY A 431 -18.16 -9.93 -22.77
N VAL A 432 -18.17 -9.03 -21.79
CA VAL A 432 -19.00 -9.13 -20.59
C VAL A 432 -20.25 -8.24 -20.65
N GLY A 433 -20.55 -7.67 -21.82
CA GLY A 433 -21.77 -6.92 -22.07
C GLY A 433 -21.68 -5.42 -21.84
N LYS A 434 -22.53 -4.68 -22.54
CA LYS A 434 -22.63 -3.21 -22.50
C LYS A 434 -23.48 -2.75 -21.30
N ALA A 435 -23.55 -1.42 -21.12
CA ALA A 435 -24.47 -0.81 -20.17
C ALA A 435 -25.90 -1.35 -20.36
N GLY A 436 -26.54 -1.80 -19.28
CA GLY A 436 -27.91 -2.33 -19.30
C GLY A 436 -28.07 -3.81 -19.71
N GLU A 437 -27.01 -4.49 -20.17
CA GLU A 437 -27.06 -5.93 -20.53
C GLU A 437 -26.93 -6.86 -19.30
N TYR A 438 -27.89 -6.80 -18.38
CA TYR A 438 -27.82 -7.54 -17.10
C TYR A 438 -27.90 -9.08 -17.22
N SER A 439 -28.40 -9.62 -18.34
CA SER A 439 -28.62 -11.06 -18.52
C SER A 439 -27.44 -11.81 -19.12
N LYS A 440 -26.44 -11.09 -19.63
CA LYS A 440 -25.25 -11.68 -20.26
C LYS A 440 -24.42 -12.44 -19.22
N ARG A 441 -23.59 -13.39 -19.66
CA ARG A 441 -22.78 -14.23 -18.78
C ARG A 441 -21.37 -14.39 -19.36
N ALA A 442 -20.35 -14.25 -18.52
CA ALA A 442 -18.96 -14.46 -18.90
C ALA A 442 -18.61 -15.96 -18.84
N ARG A 443 -18.75 -16.65 -19.99
CA ARG A 443 -18.59 -18.10 -20.11
C ARG A 443 -17.53 -18.49 -21.11
N TRP A 444 -16.69 -19.43 -20.70
CA TRP A 444 -15.74 -20.12 -21.57
C TRP A 444 -16.10 -21.60 -21.61
N LEU A 445 -16.28 -22.11 -22.83
CA LEU A 445 -16.67 -23.49 -23.10
C LEU A 445 -15.50 -24.25 -23.73
N ARG A 446 -15.57 -25.59 -23.67
CA ARG A 446 -14.60 -26.50 -24.30
C ARG A 446 -13.17 -26.25 -23.81
N LEU A 447 -13.01 -26.23 -22.49
CA LEU A 447 -11.72 -25.98 -21.85
C LEU A 447 -10.79 -27.20 -21.89
N GLY A 448 -11.25 -28.36 -22.35
CA GLY A 448 -10.42 -29.54 -22.55
C GLY A 448 -10.25 -30.35 -21.27
N ARG A 449 -9.10 -31.01 -21.10
CA ARG A 449 -8.81 -31.84 -19.94
C ARG A 449 -7.44 -31.51 -19.34
N SER A 450 -7.30 -31.69 -18.03
CA SER A 450 -6.01 -31.59 -17.32
C SER A 450 -5.96 -32.52 -16.12
N ARG A 451 -4.77 -32.73 -15.56
CA ARG A 451 -4.57 -33.38 -14.25
C ARG A 451 -4.42 -32.38 -13.10
N ASP A 452 -3.93 -31.20 -13.45
CA ASP A 452 -3.78 -30.05 -12.57
C ASP A 452 -4.06 -28.81 -13.40
N ARG A 453 -5.02 -27.99 -13.00
CA ARG A 453 -5.37 -26.78 -13.74
C ARG A 453 -5.45 -25.55 -12.85
N ILE A 454 -4.83 -24.48 -13.32
CA ILE A 454 -4.92 -23.14 -12.73
C ILE A 454 -5.56 -22.20 -13.76
N TYR A 455 -6.64 -21.54 -13.37
CA TYR A 455 -7.27 -20.50 -14.19
C TYR A 455 -6.77 -19.12 -13.79
N GLU A 456 -6.44 -18.30 -14.79
CA GLU A 456 -6.17 -16.87 -14.61
C GLU A 456 -7.15 -16.04 -15.43
N ILE A 457 -7.81 -15.12 -14.75
CA ILE A 457 -8.60 -14.07 -15.39
C ILE A 457 -7.83 -12.76 -15.35
N SER A 458 -7.99 -11.97 -16.41
CA SER A 458 -7.45 -10.62 -16.48
C SER A 458 -8.42 -9.66 -17.16
N ALA A 459 -8.39 -8.40 -16.75
CA ALA A 459 -9.23 -7.36 -17.33
C ALA A 459 -8.56 -5.98 -17.23
N SER A 460 -8.64 -5.18 -18.28
CA SER A 460 -7.98 -3.86 -18.35
C SER A 460 -8.89 -2.71 -18.75
N ASP A 461 -10.09 -3.00 -19.28
CA ASP A 461 -11.01 -1.94 -19.67
C ASP A 461 -11.49 -1.16 -18.44
N ALA A 462 -11.72 0.15 -18.62
CA ALA A 462 -12.10 1.08 -17.56
C ALA A 462 -13.57 0.92 -17.14
N VAL A 463 -13.86 -0.17 -16.41
CA VAL A 463 -15.18 -0.48 -15.85
C VAL A 463 -15.05 -0.99 -14.40
N PRO A 464 -16.11 -0.90 -13.59
CA PRO A 464 -16.10 -1.46 -12.24
C PRO A 464 -16.13 -2.99 -12.28
N TRP A 465 -14.96 -3.62 -12.39
CA TRP A 465 -14.82 -5.07 -12.42
C TRP A 465 -15.09 -5.70 -11.04
N ARG A 466 -16.36 -6.01 -10.75
CA ARG A 466 -16.78 -6.69 -9.52
C ARG A 466 -17.02 -8.18 -9.78
N ILE A 467 -16.23 -9.04 -9.14
CA ILE A 467 -16.31 -10.50 -9.32
C ILE A 467 -16.99 -11.10 -8.10
N ILE A 468 -18.19 -11.65 -8.30
CA ILE A 468 -19.04 -12.15 -7.25
C ILE A 468 -18.69 -13.60 -6.91
N ASP A 469 -18.51 -14.44 -7.94
CA ASP A 469 -18.21 -15.87 -7.77
C ASP A 469 -17.66 -16.45 -9.08
N ALA A 470 -17.25 -17.72 -9.06
CA ALA A 470 -17.02 -18.49 -10.27
C ALA A 470 -17.58 -19.90 -10.13
N TYR A 471 -18.00 -20.48 -11.25
CA TYR A 471 -18.55 -21.81 -11.32
C TYR A 471 -17.83 -22.60 -12.41
N LEU A 472 -17.43 -23.84 -12.10
CA LEU A 472 -16.76 -24.72 -13.02
C LEU A 472 -17.60 -25.99 -13.21
N ASP A 473 -17.82 -26.35 -14.47
CA ASP A 473 -18.41 -27.64 -14.83
C ASP A 473 -17.31 -28.61 -15.20
N LEU A 474 -17.15 -29.62 -14.36
CA LEU A 474 -16.07 -30.60 -14.42
C LEU A 474 -16.65 -32.01 -14.36
N THR A 475 -16.20 -32.87 -15.28
CA THR A 475 -16.44 -34.31 -15.17
C THR A 475 -15.12 -34.98 -14.82
N PRO A 476 -15.05 -35.66 -13.66
CA PRO A 476 -13.86 -36.41 -13.34
C PRO A 476 -13.67 -37.56 -14.32
N GLY A 477 -12.44 -37.76 -14.79
CA GLY A 477 -12.10 -38.95 -15.55
C GLY A 477 -12.19 -40.19 -14.65
N ASN A 478 -12.67 -41.29 -15.22
CA ASN A 478 -12.57 -42.59 -14.55
C ASN A 478 -11.08 -42.93 -14.46
N GLY A 479 -10.58 -43.13 -13.23
CA GLY A 479 -9.17 -43.34 -12.96
C GLY A 479 -8.57 -44.45 -13.82
N ALA A 480 -7.37 -44.19 -14.34
CA ALA A 480 -6.49 -45.19 -14.92
C ALA A 480 -5.10 -44.99 -14.31
#